data_AF-A0A6N9BAX9-F1
#
_entry.id   AF-A0A6N9BAX9-F1
#
_cell.length_a   1.000
_cell.length_b   1.000
_cell.length_c   1.000
_cell.angle_alpha   90.00
_cell.angle_beta   90.00
_cell.angle_gamma   90.00
#
_symmetry.space_group_name_H-M   'P 1'
#
loop_
_entity.id
_entity.type
_entity.pdbx_description
1 polymer ?
#
loop_
_entity_poly.entity_id
_entity_poly.type
_entity_poly.pdbx_seq_one_letter_code
_entity_poly.pdbx_strand_id
1 'polypeptide(L)'
;MKTIKFLVVWAFPLLIELPMDAVHAQELIQDQEDGSVALNEVSEEKLSEFYEALENIFPMTPEMVDKFLATYFENEVAISNRPEPNPLIDFQLVSLDPGGEPPVVRVTPGIASAVGFFDATGTPWPVNQFVVGDGTNFEILQLGEQSNSLTISPLARVGQTNLVISLKGEATPL
;
A
#
# COMPACT_ATOMS: atom_id res chain seq x y z
N MET A 1 1.39 -37.13 -2.92
CA MET A 1 0.76 -35.98 -2.23
C MET A 1 1.80 -34.89 -2.09
N LYS A 2 1.62 -33.74 -2.76
CA LYS A 2 2.51 -32.57 -2.61
C LYS A 2 1.96 -31.70 -1.49
N THR A 3 2.73 -31.51 -0.43
CA THR A 3 2.38 -30.67 0.71
C THR A 3 2.99 -29.29 0.48
N ILE A 4 2.17 -28.25 0.35
CA ILE A 4 2.62 -26.86 0.25
C ILE A 4 2.67 -26.30 1.68
N LYS A 5 3.85 -25.86 2.11
CA LYS A 5 4.04 -25.10 3.35
C LYS A 5 4.03 -23.61 3.00
N PHE A 6 3.09 -22.86 3.54
CA PHE A 6 3.14 -21.40 3.51
C PHE A 6 3.92 -20.92 4.73
N LEU A 7 4.95 -20.10 4.49
CA LEU A 7 5.63 -19.31 5.51
C LEU A 7 5.34 -17.85 5.14
N VAL A 8 4.44 -17.21 5.87
CA VAL A 8 4.24 -15.76 5.77
C VAL A 8 5.15 -15.13 6.81
N VAL A 9 6.24 -14.50 6.35
CA VAL A 9 7.13 -13.69 7.19
C VAL A 9 6.73 -12.23 6.99
N TRP A 10 6.10 -11.63 8.00
CA TRP A 10 5.99 -10.18 8.08
C TRP A 10 7.31 -9.65 8.64
N ALA A 11 8.11 -8.99 7.79
CA ALA A 11 9.24 -8.21 8.26
C ALA A 11 8.74 -6.81 8.64
N PHE A 12 8.42 -6.62 9.92
CA PHE A 12 8.34 -5.28 10.52
C PHE A 12 9.76 -4.87 10.94
N PRO A 13 10.23 -3.64 10.64
CA PRO A 13 11.55 -3.21 11.07
C PRO A 13 11.52 -2.82 12.56
N LEU A 14 12.42 -3.47 13.31
CA LEU A 14 12.94 -3.17 14.64
C LEU A 14 11.93 -2.75 15.73
N LEU A 15 11.42 -3.77 16.43
CA LEU A 15 11.12 -3.64 17.85
C LEU A 15 12.39 -4.04 18.62
N ILE A 16 13.00 -3.12 19.35
CA ILE A 16 14.09 -3.41 20.28
C ILE A 16 13.50 -4.28 21.42
N GLU A 17 13.90 -5.54 21.50
CA GLU A 17 13.62 -6.40 22.65
C GLU A 17 14.45 -5.93 23.84
N LEU A 18 13.80 -5.28 24.81
CA LEU A 18 14.38 -5.08 26.14
C LEU A 18 14.16 -6.35 26.97
N PRO A 19 15.20 -6.96 27.56
CA PRO A 19 15.01 -8.06 28.50
C PRO A 19 14.39 -7.49 29.78
N MET A 20 13.12 -7.82 30.00
CA MET A 20 12.39 -7.52 31.23
C MET A 20 12.83 -8.49 32.35
N ASP A 21 14.01 -8.23 32.93
CA ASP A 21 14.35 -8.71 34.26
C ASP A 21 14.04 -7.58 35.26
N ALA A 22 13.13 -7.87 36.20
CA ALA A 22 12.62 -6.92 37.20
C ALA A 22 13.71 -6.29 38.09
N VAL A 23 14.93 -6.82 38.05
CA VAL A 23 16.11 -6.28 38.75
C VAL A 23 16.72 -5.09 38.02
N HIS A 24 16.71 -5.07 36.68
CA HIS A 24 17.23 -3.93 35.89
C HIS A 24 16.25 -2.75 35.85
N ALA A 25 14.94 -3.02 35.97
CA ALA A 25 13.94 -1.97 36.15
C ALA A 25 14.13 -1.21 37.47
N GLN A 26 14.62 -1.86 38.54
CA GLN A 26 14.88 -1.20 39.82
C GLN A 26 16.14 -0.32 39.79
N GLU A 27 17.14 -0.67 38.98
CA GLU A 27 18.37 0.12 38.83
C GLU A 27 18.12 1.40 38.01
N LEU A 28 17.22 1.34 37.01
CA LEU A 28 16.75 2.54 36.28
C LEU A 28 15.81 3.43 37.13
N ILE A 29 15.12 2.86 38.12
CA ILE A 29 14.28 3.62 39.05
C ILE A 29 15.13 4.33 40.11
N GLN A 30 16.28 3.77 40.51
CA GLN A 30 17.15 4.38 41.53
C GLN A 30 17.92 5.62 41.06
N ASP A 31 18.23 5.75 39.76
CA ASP A 31 18.82 6.98 39.21
C ASP A 31 17.77 8.06 38.89
N GLN A 32 16.48 7.78 39.15
CA GLN A 32 15.37 8.72 38.91
C GLN A 32 14.73 9.27 40.19
N GLU A 33 15.42 9.19 41.33
CA GLU A 33 14.96 9.81 42.60
C GLU A 33 15.31 11.30 42.75
N ASP A 34 16.04 11.92 41.82
CA ASP A 34 16.28 13.38 41.81
C ASP A 34 15.31 14.16 40.87
N GLY A 35 14.31 13.47 40.32
CA GLY A 35 13.34 14.04 39.37
C GLY A 35 11.97 14.35 39.95
N SER A 36 11.75 14.16 41.25
CA SER A 36 10.50 14.60 41.88
C SER A 36 10.59 16.10 42.14
N VAL A 37 10.24 16.91 41.13
CA VAL A 37 9.91 18.31 41.37
C VAL A 37 8.71 18.30 42.31
N ALA A 38 8.95 18.52 43.59
CA ALA A 38 7.90 18.78 44.55
C ALA A 38 7.08 19.96 44.00
N LEU A 39 5.82 19.71 43.60
CA LEU A 39 4.89 20.68 43.04
C LEU A 39 4.47 21.78 44.03
N ASN A 40 5.23 21.95 45.12
CA ASN A 40 4.92 22.79 46.26
C ASN A 40 5.64 24.14 46.19
N GLU A 41 6.60 24.33 45.27
CA GLU A 41 7.29 25.60 45.02
C GLU A 41 7.63 25.82 43.53
N VAL A 42 6.72 25.48 42.62
CA VAL A 42 6.84 26.01 41.25
C VAL A 42 6.39 27.47 41.31
N SER A 43 7.29 28.41 41.01
CA SER A 43 6.91 29.83 40.93
C SER A 43 5.78 30.01 39.93
N GLU A 44 4.83 30.91 40.22
CA GLU A 44 3.71 31.21 39.31
C GLU A 44 4.20 31.57 37.90
N GLU A 45 5.38 32.19 37.82
CA GLU A 45 6.12 32.49 36.59
C GLU A 45 6.46 31.23 35.77
N LYS A 46 7.03 30.18 36.39
CA LYS A 46 7.38 28.93 35.69
C LYS A 46 6.16 28.13 35.24
N LEU A 47 5.05 28.20 36.00
CA LEU A 47 3.79 27.59 35.56
C LEU A 47 3.23 28.32 34.34
N SER A 48 3.27 29.65 34.32
CA SER A 48 2.83 30.45 33.18
C SER A 48 3.65 30.16 31.93
N GLU A 49 4.98 30.18 32.04
CA GLU A 49 5.90 29.86 30.93
C GLU A 49 5.67 28.44 30.38
N PHE A 50 5.35 27.49 31.26
CA PHE A 50 5.03 26.11 30.87
C PHE A 50 3.71 26.03 30.08
N TYR A 51 2.65 26.71 30.52
CA TYR A 51 1.38 26.71 29.81
C TYR A 51 1.46 27.47 28.47
N GLU A 52 2.21 28.57 28.41
CA GLU A 52 2.50 29.26 27.14
C GLU A 52 3.28 28.37 26.17
N ALA A 53 4.28 27.61 26.65
CA ALA A 53 5.00 26.64 25.83
C ALA A 53 4.08 25.52 25.33
N LEU A 54 3.16 25.03 26.18
CA LEU A 54 2.17 24.01 25.80
C LEU A 54 1.20 24.51 24.73
N GLU A 55 0.67 25.72 24.85
CA GLU A 55 -0.23 26.30 23.84
C GLU A 55 0.47 26.52 22.49
N ASN A 56 1.75 26.88 22.51
CA ASN A 56 2.54 27.03 21.29
C ASN A 56 2.80 25.70 20.57
N ILE A 57 3.01 24.61 21.32
CA ILE A 57 3.27 23.28 20.76
C ILE A 57 1.97 22.60 20.34
N PHE A 58 0.90 22.79 21.09
CA PHE A 58 -0.43 22.21 20.86
C PHE A 58 -1.46 23.33 20.67
N PRO A 59 -1.51 23.95 19.48
CA PRO A 59 -2.42 25.07 19.21
C PRO A 59 -3.89 24.65 19.10
N MET A 60 -4.18 23.35 19.16
CA MET A 60 -5.52 22.80 19.11
C MET A 60 -5.96 22.32 20.49
N THR A 61 -7.19 22.67 20.88
CA THR A 61 -7.83 22.07 22.04
C THR A 61 -8.18 20.60 21.75
N PRO A 62 -8.34 19.75 22.77
CA PRO A 62 -8.76 18.36 22.58
C PRO A 62 -10.03 18.22 21.74
N GLU A 63 -11.03 19.08 21.96
CA GLU A 63 -12.27 19.10 21.17
C GLU A 63 -12.03 19.41 19.68
N MET A 64 -11.06 20.29 19.38
CA MET A 64 -10.67 20.59 18.00
C MET A 64 -9.94 19.41 17.36
N VAL A 65 -9.11 18.69 18.12
CA VAL A 65 -8.45 17.45 17.66
C VAL A 65 -9.49 16.39 17.32
N ASP A 66 -10.47 16.17 18.20
CA ASP A 66 -11.54 15.20 17.98
C ASP A 66 -12.34 15.54 16.72
N LYS A 67 -12.71 16.82 16.54
CA LYS A 67 -13.44 17.28 15.36
C LYS A 67 -12.62 17.17 14.07
N PHE A 68 -11.33 17.51 14.15
CA PHE A 68 -10.41 17.38 13.03
C PHE A 68 -10.30 15.91 12.59
N LEU A 69 -10.07 15.00 13.53
CA LEU A 69 -9.98 13.57 13.25
C LEU A 69 -11.30 13.03 12.69
N ALA A 70 -12.44 13.39 13.27
CA ALA A 70 -13.75 13.00 12.77
C ALA A 70 -13.94 13.46 11.31
N THR A 71 -13.65 14.72 11.01
CA THR A 71 -13.77 15.29 9.66
C THR A 71 -12.78 14.64 8.69
N TYR A 72 -11.54 14.38 9.13
CA TYR A 72 -10.52 13.71 8.34
C TYR A 72 -10.95 12.29 7.97
N PHE A 73 -11.40 11.49 8.94
CA PHE A 73 -11.87 10.13 8.70
C PHE A 73 -13.15 10.09 7.88
N GLU A 74 -14.09 11.02 8.09
CA GLU A 74 -15.29 11.14 7.25
C GLU A 74 -14.92 11.41 5.79
N ASN A 75 -13.94 12.29 5.54
CA ASN A 75 -13.45 12.55 4.19
C ASN A 75 -12.71 11.35 3.60
N GLU A 76 -11.85 10.68 4.37
CA GLU A 76 -11.15 9.47 3.92
C GLU A 76 -12.13 8.35 3.59
N VAL A 77 -13.14 8.14 4.43
CA VAL A 77 -14.24 7.20 4.15
C VAL A 77 -14.99 7.66 2.91
N ALA A 78 -15.35 8.93 2.73
CA ALA A 78 -16.02 9.39 1.52
C ALA A 78 -15.17 9.18 0.24
N ILE A 79 -13.86 9.32 0.34
CA ILE A 79 -12.90 9.08 -0.75
C ILE A 79 -12.72 7.58 -1.02
N SER A 80 -12.81 6.73 0.00
CA SER A 80 -12.54 5.29 -0.03
C SER A 80 -13.78 4.43 -0.27
N ASN A 81 -14.96 4.90 0.18
CA ASN A 81 -16.27 4.25 0.10
C ASN A 81 -16.82 4.33 -1.34
N ARG A 82 -16.05 3.75 -2.26
CA ARG A 82 -16.49 3.45 -3.61
C ARG A 82 -17.37 2.21 -3.53
N PRO A 83 -18.48 2.15 -4.30
CA PRO A 83 -19.21 0.90 -4.43
C PRO A 83 -18.24 -0.18 -4.90
N GLU A 84 -18.39 -1.39 -4.35
CA GLU A 84 -17.60 -2.54 -4.79
C GLU A 84 -17.70 -2.64 -6.32
N PRO A 85 -16.57 -2.69 -7.04
CA PRO A 85 -16.61 -2.77 -8.48
C PRO A 85 -17.20 -4.12 -8.87
N ASN A 86 -18.12 -4.09 -9.84
CA ASN A 86 -18.68 -5.32 -10.38
C ASN A 86 -17.56 -6.12 -11.03
N PRO A 87 -17.30 -7.38 -10.60
CA PRO A 87 -16.30 -8.20 -11.23
C PRO A 87 -16.72 -8.48 -12.67
N LEU A 88 -15.89 -8.04 -13.62
CA LEU A 88 -16.10 -8.28 -15.03
C LEU A 88 -15.05 -9.29 -15.51
N ILE A 89 -15.53 -10.39 -16.08
CA ILE A 89 -14.69 -11.30 -16.87
C ILE A 89 -15.10 -11.06 -18.32
N ASP A 90 -14.16 -10.55 -19.11
CA ASP A 90 -14.38 -10.27 -20.53
C ASP A 90 -13.33 -10.99 -21.37
N PHE A 91 -13.72 -11.36 -22.59
CA PHE A 91 -12.86 -12.01 -23.57
C PHE A 91 -12.90 -11.20 -24.86
N GLN A 92 -11.77 -10.58 -25.20
CA GLN A 92 -11.65 -9.80 -26.42
C GLN A 92 -10.74 -10.52 -27.42
N LEU A 93 -11.23 -10.71 -28.64
CA LEU A 93 -10.39 -11.11 -29.77
C LEU A 93 -9.59 -9.89 -30.23
N VAL A 94 -8.26 -10.02 -30.21
CA VAL A 94 -7.33 -8.97 -30.62
C VAL A 94 -6.61 -9.45 -31.87
N SER A 95 -6.56 -8.62 -32.91
CA SER A 95 -5.73 -8.92 -34.09
C SER A 95 -4.27 -8.58 -33.81
N LEU A 96 -3.36 -9.44 -34.28
CA LEU A 96 -1.91 -9.22 -34.25
C LEU A 96 -1.40 -8.58 -35.55
N ASP A 97 -2.30 -8.14 -36.43
CA ASP A 97 -1.92 -7.46 -37.65
C ASP A 97 -1.21 -6.14 -37.34
N PRO A 98 -0.07 -5.84 -38.00
CA PRO A 98 0.64 -4.57 -37.82
C PRO A 98 -0.29 -3.38 -38.09
N GLY A 99 -0.52 -2.54 -37.09
CA GLY A 99 -1.37 -1.34 -37.18
C GLY A 99 -2.82 -1.53 -36.76
N GLY A 100 -3.18 -2.67 -36.16
CA GLY A 100 -4.46 -2.84 -35.46
C GLY A 100 -4.66 -1.86 -34.30
N GLU A 101 -5.91 -1.59 -33.94
CA GLU A 101 -6.23 -0.76 -32.76
C GLU A 101 -5.96 -1.57 -31.48
N PRO A 102 -5.14 -1.05 -30.54
CA PRO A 102 -4.81 -1.77 -29.32
C PRO A 102 -6.03 -1.91 -28.40
N PRO A 103 -6.20 -3.04 -27.71
CA PRO A 103 -7.30 -3.25 -26.79
C PRO A 103 -7.19 -2.32 -25.57
N VAL A 104 -8.34 -1.90 -25.04
CA VAL A 104 -8.41 -1.05 -23.84
C VAL A 104 -8.90 -1.88 -22.65
N VAL A 105 -8.02 -2.07 -21.67
CA VAL A 105 -8.35 -2.74 -20.41
C VAL A 105 -8.68 -1.69 -19.34
N ARG A 106 -9.85 -1.80 -18.72
CA ARG A 106 -10.26 -0.94 -17.60
C ARG A 106 -10.05 -1.67 -16.29
N VAL A 107 -9.24 -1.09 -15.41
CA VAL A 107 -8.92 -1.65 -14.09
C VAL A 107 -9.40 -0.70 -12.99
N THR A 108 -9.64 -1.26 -11.80
CA THR A 108 -10.09 -0.48 -10.63
C THR A 108 -8.96 -0.35 -9.60
N PRO A 109 -8.67 0.85 -9.08
CA PRO A 109 -7.65 1.07 -8.06
C PRO A 109 -7.79 0.12 -6.87
N GLY A 110 -6.67 -0.45 -6.42
CA GLY A 110 -6.64 -1.35 -5.26
C GLY A 110 -7.14 -2.78 -5.52
N ILE A 111 -7.51 -3.13 -6.75
CA ILE A 111 -7.93 -4.49 -7.13
C ILE A 111 -7.08 -5.02 -8.27
N ALA A 112 -6.47 -6.18 -8.03
CA ALA A 112 -5.70 -6.89 -9.03
C ALA A 112 -6.64 -7.48 -10.11
N SER A 113 -6.34 -7.19 -11.37
CA SER A 113 -7.05 -7.72 -12.54
C SER A 113 -6.13 -8.67 -13.31
N ALA A 114 -6.61 -9.88 -13.61
CA ALA A 114 -5.83 -10.86 -14.35
C ALA A 114 -6.19 -10.83 -15.84
N VAL A 115 -5.17 -10.74 -16.71
CA VAL A 115 -5.29 -10.83 -18.16
C VAL A 115 -4.57 -12.08 -18.63
N GLY A 116 -5.29 -12.95 -19.34
CA GLY A 116 -4.75 -14.19 -19.92
C GLY A 116 -4.63 -14.10 -21.44
N PHE A 117 -3.51 -14.57 -21.97
CA PHE A 117 -3.24 -14.62 -23.41
C PHE A 117 -3.43 -16.04 -23.92
N PHE A 118 -4.17 -16.16 -25.01
CA PHE A 118 -4.51 -17.42 -25.66
C PHE A 118 -4.39 -17.25 -27.17
N ASP A 119 -3.97 -18.30 -27.86
CA ASP A 119 -3.98 -18.32 -29.32
C ASP A 119 -5.40 -18.57 -29.89
N ALA A 120 -5.54 -18.52 -31.20
CA ALA A 120 -6.82 -18.78 -31.88
C ALA A 120 -7.38 -20.19 -31.65
N THR A 121 -6.57 -21.13 -31.15
CA THR A 121 -6.98 -22.50 -30.80
C THR A 121 -7.42 -22.63 -29.34
N GLY A 122 -7.25 -21.58 -28.54
CA GLY A 122 -7.49 -21.58 -27.09
C GLY A 122 -6.31 -22.11 -26.28
N THR A 123 -5.15 -22.33 -26.90
CA THR A 123 -3.94 -22.77 -26.20
C THR A 123 -3.32 -21.57 -25.48
N PRO A 124 -2.91 -21.72 -24.20
CA PRO A 124 -2.20 -20.67 -23.47
C PRO A 124 -0.98 -20.17 -24.24
N TRP A 125 -0.88 -18.85 -24.45
CA TRP A 125 0.25 -18.24 -25.14
C TRP A 125 1.20 -17.58 -24.11
N PRO A 126 2.41 -18.14 -23.87
CA PRO A 126 3.32 -17.60 -22.88
C PRO A 126 3.79 -16.17 -23.20
N VAL A 127 3.81 -15.33 -22.17
CA VAL A 127 4.42 -13.99 -22.25
C VAL A 127 5.93 -14.13 -22.13
N ASN A 128 6.65 -13.55 -23.09
CA ASN A 128 8.12 -13.53 -23.13
C ASN A 128 8.68 -12.33 -22.37
N GLN A 129 8.14 -11.14 -22.65
CA GLN A 129 8.54 -9.89 -21.99
C GLN A 129 7.36 -8.93 -21.97
N PHE A 130 7.32 -8.05 -20.98
CA PHE A 130 6.38 -6.93 -20.94
C PHE A 130 7.09 -5.66 -20.47
N VAL A 131 6.55 -4.51 -20.86
CA VAL A 131 6.99 -3.19 -20.41
C VAL A 131 5.76 -2.34 -20.11
N VAL A 132 5.71 -1.80 -18.89
CA VAL A 132 4.68 -0.83 -18.49
C VAL A 132 5.23 0.58 -18.64
N GLY A 133 4.41 1.49 -19.17
CA GLY A 133 4.79 2.90 -19.31
C GLY A 133 4.97 3.58 -17.95
N ASP A 134 3.95 3.52 -17.09
CA ASP A 134 3.98 4.06 -15.73
C ASP A 134 4.03 2.94 -14.68
N GLY A 135 5.24 2.45 -14.43
CA GLY A 135 5.50 1.44 -13.40
C GLY A 135 5.40 1.94 -11.95
N THR A 136 5.15 3.25 -11.73
CA THR A 136 5.00 3.83 -10.38
C THR A 136 3.56 3.75 -9.91
N ASN A 137 2.62 3.99 -10.82
CA ASN A 137 1.18 3.96 -10.53
C ASN A 137 0.51 2.64 -10.93
N PHE A 138 1.19 1.80 -11.71
CA PHE A 138 0.69 0.49 -12.15
C PHE A 138 1.77 -0.57 -11.95
N GLU A 139 1.45 -1.56 -11.13
CA GLU A 139 2.29 -2.74 -10.95
C GLU A 139 1.79 -3.88 -11.83
N ILE A 140 2.71 -4.52 -12.56
CA ILE A 140 2.41 -5.67 -13.44
C ILE A 140 3.24 -6.86 -12.96
N LEU A 141 2.56 -7.96 -12.66
CA LEU A 141 3.19 -9.19 -12.18
C LEU A 141 2.87 -10.36 -13.12
N GLN A 142 3.89 -11.14 -13.46
CA GLN A 142 3.72 -12.40 -14.18
C GLN A 142 3.68 -13.56 -13.18
N LEU A 143 2.61 -14.34 -13.18
CA LEU A 143 2.42 -15.45 -12.25
C LEU A 143 3.22 -16.69 -12.70
N GLY A 144 4.53 -16.69 -12.44
CA GLY A 144 5.44 -17.81 -12.69
C GLY A 144 6.19 -17.73 -14.03
N GLU A 145 7.23 -18.57 -14.16
CA GLU A 145 8.04 -18.64 -15.39
C GLU A 145 7.22 -19.17 -16.56
N GLN A 146 7.27 -18.47 -17.70
CA GLN A 146 6.50 -18.79 -18.91
C GLN A 146 4.97 -18.76 -18.74
N SER A 147 4.47 -18.00 -17.77
CA SER A 147 3.03 -17.81 -17.60
C SER A 147 2.43 -17.08 -18.81
N ASN A 148 1.23 -17.49 -19.19
CA ASN A 148 0.40 -16.82 -20.18
C ASN A 148 -0.50 -15.75 -19.54
N SER A 149 -0.31 -15.42 -18.27
CA SER A 149 -1.14 -14.47 -17.55
C SER A 149 -0.31 -13.36 -16.90
N LEU A 150 -0.85 -12.15 -16.96
CA LEU A 150 -0.34 -10.98 -16.28
C LEU A 150 -1.41 -10.46 -15.32
N THR A 151 -0.98 -10.13 -14.12
CA THR A 151 -1.80 -9.47 -13.11
C THR A 151 -1.47 -7.99 -13.12
N ILE A 152 -2.49 -7.16 -13.29
CA ILE A 152 -2.42 -5.70 -13.32
C ILE A 152 -2.97 -5.17 -12.01
N SER A 153 -2.14 -4.47 -11.26
CA SER A 153 -2.49 -3.87 -9.97
C SER A 153 -2.32 -2.35 -10.06
N PRO A 154 -3.42 -1.59 -10.25
CA PRO A 154 -3.38 -0.13 -10.20
C PRO A 154 -3.23 0.37 -8.75
N LEU A 155 -2.19 1.17 -8.52
CA LEU A 155 -1.85 1.78 -7.23
C LEU A 155 -2.45 3.19 -7.10
N ALA A 156 -2.52 3.93 -8.20
CA ALA A 156 -3.12 5.27 -8.23
C ALA A 156 -4.64 5.23 -8.36
N ARG A 157 -5.32 6.22 -7.77
CA ARG A 157 -6.77 6.40 -7.86
C ARG A 157 -7.25 6.74 -9.27
N VAL A 158 -6.45 7.49 -10.01
CA VAL A 158 -6.73 7.90 -11.38
C VAL A 158 -5.43 7.87 -12.16
N GLY A 159 -5.50 7.42 -13.41
CA GLY A 159 -4.34 7.34 -14.26
C GLY A 159 -4.65 6.53 -15.51
N GLN A 160 -3.75 6.65 -16.47
CA GLN A 160 -3.72 5.82 -17.66
C GLN A 160 -2.28 5.46 -17.94
N THR A 161 -2.05 4.25 -18.39
CA THR A 161 -0.74 3.78 -18.85
C THR A 161 -0.95 2.95 -20.11
N ASN A 162 0.13 2.77 -20.86
CA ASN A 162 0.24 1.70 -21.83
C ASN A 162 0.98 0.51 -21.21
N LEU A 163 0.74 -0.65 -21.82
CA LEU A 163 1.41 -1.91 -21.52
C LEU A 163 1.78 -2.52 -22.87
N VAL A 164 3.07 -2.76 -23.08
CA VAL A 164 3.60 -3.41 -24.28
C VAL A 164 3.99 -4.84 -23.93
N ILE A 165 3.52 -5.81 -24.69
CA ILE A 165 3.70 -7.24 -24.41
C ILE A 165 4.30 -7.94 -25.63
N SER A 166 5.36 -8.69 -25.40
CA SER A 166 5.93 -9.62 -26.38
C SER A 166 5.53 -11.04 -26.00
N LEU A 167 4.86 -11.72 -26.92
CA LEU A 167 4.48 -13.12 -26.77
C LEU A 167 5.57 -14.04 -27.33
N LYS A 168 5.69 -15.23 -26.74
CA LYS A 168 6.73 -16.20 -27.13
C LYS A 168 6.52 -16.67 -28.57
N GLY A 169 7.53 -16.46 -29.41
CA GLY A 169 7.50 -16.90 -30.81
C GLY A 169 6.73 -15.98 -31.76
N GLU A 170 6.23 -14.84 -31.27
CA GLU A 170 5.59 -13.81 -32.08
C GLU A 170 6.56 -12.66 -32.36
N ALA A 171 6.54 -12.14 -33.59
CA ALA A 171 7.40 -11.02 -33.97
C ALA A 171 6.74 -9.68 -33.64
N THR A 172 5.41 -9.62 -33.65
CA THR A 172 4.64 -8.40 -33.44
C THR A 172 4.28 -8.24 -31.96
N PRO A 173 4.73 -7.15 -31.28
CA PRO A 173 4.30 -6.87 -29.93
C PRO A 173 2.85 -6.35 -29.89
N LEU A 174 2.18 -6.63 -28.77
CA LEU A 174 0.86 -6.09 -28.39
C LEU A 174 1.01 -4.81 -27.56
#